data_AF-A0A931RD98-F1
#
_entry.id   AF-A0A931RD98-F1
#
_cell.length_a   1.000
_cell.length_b   1.000
_cell.length_c   1.000
_cell.angle_alpha   90.00
_cell.angle_beta   90.00
_cell.angle_gamma   90.00
#
_symmetry.space_group_name_H-M   'P 1'
#
loop_
_entity.id
_entity.type
_entity.pdbx_description
1 polymer ?
#
loop_
_entity_poly.entity_id
_entity_poly.type
_entity_poly.pdbx_seq_one_letter_code
_entity_poly.pdbx_strand_id
1 'polypeptide(L)'
;MINKLKGRAKGFITRQARGFTIIEVLIVLAIAGLILTIVFIAVPQLQRNTRDSKRQSIATRLSTELQNFASNNQGKFPFAAATGSVPGFNCRTGTSATDNCRGWYDRYVNGTPKIDTDDPSTGSPVDVYNTTSTSALTWAVGRVYIGSGLKCSGEGFQTGSGGTTNAKDFAIVIGLERSYTWFCVDNG
;
A
#
# COMPACT_ATOMS: atom_id res chain seq x y z
N MET A 1 -41.03 62.33 67.51
CA MET A 1 -39.58 62.04 67.34
C MET A 1 -39.37 61.38 65.99
N ILE A 2 -38.41 61.92 65.24
CA ILE A 2 -38.00 61.53 63.89
C ILE A 2 -37.31 60.16 63.95
N ASN A 3 -37.60 59.26 63.00
CA ASN A 3 -36.63 58.21 62.66
C ASN A 3 -36.51 58.06 61.14
N LYS A 4 -35.34 58.48 60.66
CA LYS A 4 -34.88 58.46 59.26
C LYS A 4 -34.32 57.06 58.97
N LEU A 5 -34.97 56.28 58.10
CA LEU A 5 -34.33 55.10 57.48
C LEU A 5 -33.70 55.54 56.16
N LYS A 6 -32.37 55.69 56.17
CA LYS A 6 -31.57 56.07 55.01
C LYS A 6 -31.32 54.81 54.17
N GLY A 7 -32.12 54.60 53.13
CA GLY A 7 -31.94 53.52 52.15
C GLY A 7 -30.63 53.66 51.38
N ARG A 8 -29.78 52.62 51.44
CA ARG A 8 -28.45 52.57 50.81
C ARG A 8 -28.62 52.08 49.37
N ALA A 9 -28.44 52.96 48.39
CA ALA A 9 -28.44 52.59 46.98
C ALA A 9 -27.26 51.64 46.69
N LYS A 10 -27.57 50.39 46.31
CA LYS A 10 -26.60 49.41 45.79
C LYS A 10 -26.26 49.80 44.35
N GLY A 11 -25.03 50.25 44.11
CA GLY A 11 -24.52 50.50 42.76
C GLY A 11 -24.47 49.20 41.96
N PHE A 12 -25.17 49.18 40.82
CA PHE A 12 -25.02 48.14 39.79
C PHE A 12 -23.67 48.32 39.10
N ILE A 13 -22.73 47.40 39.31
CA ILE A 13 -21.50 47.35 38.54
C ILE A 13 -21.85 46.80 37.16
N THR A 14 -21.97 47.67 36.16
CA THR A 14 -22.06 47.29 34.74
C THR A 14 -20.69 46.83 34.26
N ARG A 15 -20.48 45.51 34.13
CA ARG A 15 -19.30 45.00 33.43
C ARG A 15 -19.39 45.41 31.96
N GLN A 16 -18.50 46.27 31.50
CA GLN A 16 -18.31 46.52 30.07
C GLN A 16 -17.90 45.19 29.41
N ALA A 17 -18.80 44.63 28.60
CA ALA A 17 -18.46 43.53 27.71
C ALA A 17 -17.45 44.04 26.69
N ARG A 18 -16.17 43.65 26.84
CA ARG A 18 -15.15 43.86 25.82
C ARG A 18 -15.47 42.90 24.68
N GLY A 19 -16.04 43.42 23.59
CA GLY A 19 -16.27 42.65 22.38
C GLY A 19 -14.94 42.31 21.69
N PHE A 20 -14.86 41.13 21.09
CA PHE A 20 -13.76 40.76 20.19
C PHE A 20 -13.73 41.73 19.01
N THR A 21 -12.55 42.17 18.61
CA THR A 21 -12.42 43.08 17.46
C THR A 21 -12.56 42.30 16.15
N ILE A 22 -13.15 42.93 15.12
CA ILE A 22 -13.27 42.31 13.79
C ILE A 22 -11.88 41.96 13.25
N ILE A 23 -10.89 42.83 13.46
CA ILE A 23 -9.52 42.61 13.00
C ILE A 23 -8.88 41.37 13.63
N GLU A 24 -9.15 41.11 14.91
CA GLU A 24 -8.65 39.93 15.62
C GLU A 24 -9.22 38.64 15.01
N VAL A 25 -10.51 38.63 14.69
CA VAL A 25 -11.13 37.49 14.00
C VAL A 25 -10.58 37.33 12.57
N LEU A 26 -10.34 38.42 11.85
CA LEU A 26 -9.80 38.38 10.48
C LEU A 26 -8.39 37.78 10.42
N ILE A 27 -7.50 38.13 11.36
CA ILE A 27 -6.14 37.58 11.41
C ILE A 27 -6.20 36.07 11.69
N VAL A 28 -7.06 35.63 12.60
CA VAL A 28 -7.22 34.20 12.92
C VAL A 28 -7.71 33.43 11.69
N LEU A 29 -8.71 33.94 10.98
CA LEU A 29 -9.22 33.31 9.77
C LEU A 29 -8.19 33.28 8.64
N ALA A 30 -7.37 34.33 8.51
CA ALA A 30 -6.30 34.38 7.51
C ALA A 30 -5.24 33.29 7.76
N ILE A 31 -4.77 33.15 9.01
CA ILE A 31 -3.79 32.10 9.37
C ILE A 31 -4.42 30.72 9.25
N ALA A 32 -5.66 30.53 9.70
CA ALA A 32 -6.38 29.27 9.57
C ALA A 32 -6.53 28.86 8.09
N GLY A 33 -6.88 29.79 7.21
CA GLY A 33 -6.97 29.55 5.77
C GLY A 33 -5.63 29.12 5.15
N LEU A 34 -4.53 29.77 5.54
CA LEU A 34 -3.19 29.41 5.07
C LEU A 34 -2.81 27.99 5.49
N ILE A 35 -3.03 27.62 6.74
CA ILE A 35 -2.72 26.26 7.26
C ILE A 35 -3.56 25.21 6.52
N LEU A 36 -4.87 25.43 6.37
CA LEU A 36 -5.76 24.50 5.67
C LEU A 36 -5.32 24.24 4.23
N THR A 37 -4.82 25.27 3.54
CA THR A 37 -4.32 25.14 2.16
C THR A 37 -3.14 24.17 2.07
N ILE A 38 -2.18 24.28 3.00
CA ILE A 38 -1.01 23.39 3.06
C ILE A 38 -1.46 21.96 3.39
N VAL A 39 -2.35 21.79 4.38
CA VAL A 39 -2.85 20.48 4.82
C VAL A 39 -3.55 19.75 3.68
N PHE A 40 -4.37 20.43 2.89
CA PHE A 40 -5.09 19.81 1.78
C PHE A 40 -4.18 19.32 0.65
N ILE A 41 -3.00 19.93 0.46
CA ILE A 41 -2.02 19.45 -0.51
C ILE A 41 -1.19 18.30 0.10
N ALA A 42 -0.79 18.42 1.36
CA ALA A 42 0.14 17.49 2.01
C ALA A 42 -0.49 16.13 2.36
N VAL A 43 -1.72 16.11 2.90
CA VAL A 43 -2.36 14.87 3.38
C VAL A 43 -2.57 13.84 2.27
N PRO A 44 -3.14 14.19 1.09
CA PRO A 44 -3.30 13.22 0.00
C PRO A 44 -1.95 12.66 -0.48
N GLN A 45 -0.92 13.49 -0.52
CA GLN A 45 0.42 13.06 -0.91
C GLN A 45 1.02 12.08 0.08
N LEU A 46 0.92 12.36 1.38
CA LEU A 46 1.39 11.47 2.43
C LEU A 46 0.68 10.12 2.38
N GLN A 47 -0.64 10.13 2.20
CA GLN A 47 -1.43 8.90 2.09
C GLN A 47 -0.97 8.03 0.91
N ARG A 48 -0.72 8.62 -0.28
CA ARG A 48 -0.15 7.89 -1.42
C ARG A 48 1.18 7.23 -1.09
N ASN A 49 2.11 7.99 -0.50
CA ASN A 49 3.43 7.47 -0.11
C ASN A 49 3.32 6.29 0.87
N THR A 50 2.41 6.37 1.84
CA THR A 50 2.19 5.26 2.80
C THR A 50 1.62 4.02 2.13
N ARG A 51 0.70 4.17 1.16
CA ARG A 51 0.12 3.05 0.41
C ARG A 51 1.16 2.39 -0.48
N ASP A 52 1.98 3.17 -1.18
CA ASP A 52 3.06 2.63 -2.00
C ASP A 52 4.11 1.91 -1.15
N SER A 53 4.49 2.46 0.01
CA SER A 53 5.38 1.78 0.96
C SER A 53 4.83 0.44 1.42
N LYS A 54 3.51 0.36 1.66
CA LYS A 54 2.83 -0.89 2.01
C LYS A 54 2.88 -1.90 0.85
N ARG A 55 2.66 -1.46 -0.39
CA ARG A 55 2.77 -2.32 -1.60
C ARG A 55 4.19 -2.86 -1.80
N GLN A 56 5.21 -2.02 -1.63
CA GLN A 56 6.61 -2.45 -1.67
C GLN A 56 6.91 -3.50 -0.60
N SER A 57 6.36 -3.33 0.61
CA SER A 57 6.45 -4.33 1.68
C SER A 57 5.79 -5.65 1.31
N ILE A 58 4.62 -5.64 0.65
CA ILE A 58 3.95 -6.86 0.17
C ILE A 58 4.86 -7.62 -0.80
N ALA A 59 5.45 -6.95 -1.79
CA ALA A 59 6.37 -7.58 -2.74
C ALA A 59 7.61 -8.18 -2.04
N THR A 60 8.18 -7.47 -1.06
CA THR A 60 9.34 -7.95 -0.30
C THR A 60 9.01 -9.16 0.58
N ARG A 61 7.82 -9.18 1.19
CA ARG A 61 7.32 -10.34 1.96
C ARG A 61 7.09 -11.55 1.06
N LEU A 62 6.48 -11.35 -0.12
CA LEU A 62 6.32 -12.42 -1.10
C LEU A 62 7.67 -12.98 -1.56
N SER A 63 8.67 -12.11 -1.78
CA SER A 63 10.04 -12.53 -2.10
C SER A 63 10.64 -13.41 -1.00
N THR A 64 10.45 -13.02 0.27
CA THR A 64 10.89 -13.82 1.43
C THR A 64 10.21 -15.19 1.46
N GLU A 65 8.90 -15.26 1.22
CA GLU A 65 8.17 -16.52 1.20
C GLU A 65 8.53 -17.44 0.02
N LEU A 66 8.97 -16.87 -1.10
CA LEU A 66 9.55 -17.66 -2.19
C LEU A 66 10.89 -18.24 -1.81
N GLN A 67 11.74 -17.47 -1.14
CA GLN A 67 13.03 -17.97 -0.64
C GLN A 67 12.83 -19.07 0.42
N ASN A 68 11.86 -18.90 1.32
CA ASN A 68 11.47 -19.93 2.28
C ASN A 68 11.03 -21.23 1.58
N PHE A 69 10.20 -21.11 0.53
CA PHE A 69 9.84 -22.27 -0.29
C PHE A 69 11.07 -22.92 -0.90
N ALA A 70 11.96 -22.14 -1.53
CA ALA A 70 13.15 -22.66 -2.18
C ALA A 70 14.08 -23.39 -1.19
N SER A 71 14.26 -22.85 0.02
CA SER A 71 15.02 -23.50 1.10
C SER A 71 14.47 -24.91 1.41
N ASN A 72 13.14 -25.05 1.44
CA ASN A 72 12.48 -26.32 1.70
C ASN A 72 12.36 -27.25 0.47
N ASN A 73 12.68 -26.76 -0.73
CA ASN A 73 12.46 -27.48 -2.00
C ASN A 73 13.72 -27.52 -2.88
N GLN A 74 14.90 -27.73 -2.28
CA GLN A 74 16.18 -27.92 -2.99
C GLN A 74 16.56 -26.74 -3.89
N GLY A 75 16.24 -25.52 -3.48
CA GLY A 75 16.52 -24.29 -4.22
C GLY A 75 15.60 -24.07 -5.44
N LYS A 76 14.50 -24.82 -5.56
CA LYS A 76 13.52 -24.67 -6.65
C LYS A 76 12.36 -23.79 -6.22
N PHE A 77 11.90 -22.94 -7.13
CA PHE A 77 10.71 -22.12 -6.94
C PHE A 77 9.43 -22.86 -7.35
N PRO A 78 8.27 -22.45 -6.82
CA PRO A 78 7.00 -23.15 -7.00
C PRO A 78 6.35 -22.91 -8.37
N PHE A 79 7.15 -22.67 -9.42
CA PHE A 79 6.62 -22.23 -10.71
C PHE A 79 7.05 -23.20 -11.80
N ALA A 80 6.07 -23.88 -12.41
CA ALA A 80 6.30 -24.52 -13.69
C ALA A 80 6.40 -23.45 -14.78
N ALA A 81 7.03 -23.77 -15.92
CA ALA A 81 7.05 -22.87 -17.06
C ALA A 81 5.60 -22.65 -17.54
N ALA A 82 5.03 -21.49 -17.18
CA ALA A 82 3.71 -21.09 -17.62
C ALA A 82 3.77 -20.73 -19.11
N THR A 83 3.56 -21.70 -19.99
CA THR A 83 3.47 -21.43 -21.42
C THR A 83 2.13 -20.75 -21.73
N GLY A 84 2.16 -19.43 -21.94
CA GLY A 84 1.27 -18.79 -22.92
C GLY A 84 -0.05 -18.19 -22.44
N SER A 85 -0.19 -17.66 -21.22
CA SER A 85 -1.33 -16.81 -20.90
C SER A 85 -0.90 -15.61 -20.08
N VAL A 86 -1.34 -14.42 -20.49
CA VAL A 86 -1.21 -13.16 -19.75
C VAL A 86 -2.61 -12.82 -19.24
N PRO A 87 -2.81 -12.48 -17.95
CA PRO A 87 -1.84 -12.05 -16.94
C PRO A 87 -1.03 -13.16 -16.25
N GLY A 88 -1.05 -14.39 -16.75
CA GLY A 88 -0.45 -15.54 -16.08
C GLY A 88 -1.47 -16.29 -15.24
N PHE A 89 -1.00 -17.25 -14.45
CA PHE A 89 -1.86 -18.04 -13.57
C PHE A 89 -2.05 -17.32 -12.23
N ASN A 90 -3.29 -17.10 -11.81
CA ASN A 90 -3.58 -16.51 -10.50
C ASN A 90 -3.35 -17.57 -9.41
N CYS A 91 -2.39 -17.33 -8.53
CA CYS A 91 -1.97 -18.25 -7.48
C CYS A 91 -2.93 -18.30 -6.28
N ARG A 92 -3.88 -17.37 -6.21
CA ARG A 92 -4.95 -17.34 -5.20
C ARG A 92 -6.19 -18.11 -5.65
N THR A 93 -6.63 -17.92 -6.90
CA THR A 93 -7.90 -18.44 -7.41
C THR A 93 -7.78 -19.54 -8.46
N GLY A 94 -6.55 -19.88 -8.89
CA GLY A 94 -6.31 -20.93 -9.88
C GLY A 94 -6.88 -22.29 -9.45
N THR A 95 -7.53 -22.98 -10.38
CA THR A 95 -8.25 -24.24 -10.15
C THR A 95 -7.45 -25.50 -10.51
N SER A 96 -6.26 -25.37 -11.12
CA SER A 96 -5.42 -26.53 -11.42
C SER A 96 -4.50 -26.86 -10.26
N ALA A 97 -4.81 -27.92 -9.52
CA ALA A 97 -3.97 -28.44 -8.43
C ALA A 97 -2.59 -28.96 -8.90
N THR A 98 -2.36 -29.05 -10.21
CA THR A 98 -1.04 -29.33 -10.79
C THR A 98 -0.13 -28.10 -10.83
N ASP A 99 -0.68 -26.90 -10.57
CA ASP A 99 0.11 -25.67 -10.55
C ASP A 99 0.74 -25.47 -9.17
N ASN A 100 2.05 -25.68 -9.12
CA ASN A 100 2.87 -25.47 -7.92
C ASN A 100 2.68 -24.07 -7.29
N CYS A 101 2.20 -23.07 -8.03
CA CYS A 101 1.96 -21.72 -7.51
C CYS A 101 0.80 -21.66 -6.51
N ARG A 102 -0.33 -22.34 -6.78
CA ARG A 102 -1.49 -22.37 -5.86
C ARG A 102 -1.11 -23.04 -4.55
N GLY A 103 -0.39 -24.16 -4.64
CA GLY A 103 0.10 -24.90 -3.47
C GLY A 103 1.11 -24.12 -2.63
N TRP A 104 1.96 -23.31 -3.27
CA TRP A 104 2.81 -22.36 -2.55
C TRP A 104 1.99 -21.27 -1.86
N TYR A 105 1.08 -20.62 -2.58
CA TYR A 105 0.25 -19.56 -2.01
C TYR A 105 -0.53 -20.06 -0.79
N ASP A 106 -1.15 -21.23 -0.87
CA ASP A 106 -1.85 -21.82 0.27
C ASP A 106 -0.96 -22.18 1.44
N ARG A 107 0.31 -22.53 1.21
CA ARG A 107 1.21 -23.01 2.27
C ARG A 107 2.01 -21.88 2.91
N TYR A 108 2.43 -20.88 2.14
CA TYR A 108 3.35 -19.83 2.60
C TYR A 108 2.70 -18.43 2.67
N VAL A 109 1.62 -18.18 1.92
CA VAL A 109 1.02 -16.83 1.80
C VAL A 109 -0.33 -16.71 2.50
N ASN A 110 -1.26 -17.64 2.28
CA ASN A 110 -2.64 -17.58 2.79
C ASN A 110 -2.85 -18.33 4.12
N GLY A 111 -3.30 -17.65 5.18
CA GLY A 111 -3.65 -18.25 6.48
C GLY A 111 -3.26 -17.39 7.68
N THR A 112 -3.33 -17.93 8.90
CA THR A 112 -3.02 -17.18 10.13
C THR A 112 -2.14 -18.00 11.10
N PRO A 113 -0.92 -17.52 11.45
CA PRO A 113 -0.27 -16.34 10.89
C PRO A 113 0.31 -16.67 9.51
N LYS A 114 0.01 -15.86 8.50
CA LYS A 114 0.81 -15.75 7.27
C LYS A 114 0.98 -14.28 6.90
N ILE A 115 1.63 -14.00 5.78
CA ILE A 115 1.95 -12.62 5.39
C ILE A 115 0.68 -11.83 5.05
N ASP A 116 0.60 -10.61 5.56
CA ASP A 116 -0.44 -9.65 5.18
C ASP A 116 -0.17 -9.14 3.77
N THR A 117 -1.12 -9.44 2.87
CA THR A 117 -1.12 -9.13 1.45
C THR A 117 -2.26 -8.18 1.06
N ASP A 118 -2.91 -7.53 2.02
CA ASP A 118 -4.05 -6.65 1.74
C ASP A 118 -3.58 -5.36 1.07
N ASP A 119 -4.17 -5.03 -0.10
CA ASP A 119 -3.90 -3.77 -0.77
C ASP A 119 -4.51 -2.61 0.05
N PRO A 120 -3.73 -1.57 0.37
CA PRO A 120 -4.19 -0.52 1.26
C PRO A 120 -5.24 0.42 0.65
N SER A 121 -5.55 0.31 -0.66
CA SER A 121 -6.66 1.02 -1.29
C SER A 121 -7.97 0.23 -1.27
N THR A 122 -7.93 -1.11 -1.27
CA THR A 122 -9.13 -1.96 -1.34
C THR A 122 -9.43 -2.70 -0.04
N GLY A 123 -8.44 -2.86 0.84
CA GLY A 123 -8.55 -3.69 2.04
C GLY A 123 -8.71 -5.19 1.74
N SER A 124 -8.43 -5.61 0.51
CA SER A 124 -8.52 -6.99 0.05
C SER A 124 -7.14 -7.51 -0.36
N PRO A 125 -6.89 -8.83 -0.27
CA PRO A 125 -5.62 -9.42 -0.69
C PRO A 125 -5.31 -9.10 -2.15
N VAL A 126 -4.04 -8.80 -2.45
CA VAL A 126 -3.58 -8.63 -3.83
C VAL A 126 -3.76 -9.91 -4.64
N ASP A 127 -4.04 -9.75 -5.93
CA ASP A 127 -4.01 -10.84 -6.88
C ASP A 127 -2.55 -11.12 -7.28
N VAL A 128 -2.09 -12.34 -6.99
CA VAL A 128 -0.75 -12.80 -7.29
C VAL A 128 -0.79 -13.67 -8.54
N TYR A 129 -0.08 -13.26 -9.59
CA TYR A 129 0.03 -14.00 -10.85
C TYR A 129 1.43 -14.54 -11.05
N ASN A 130 1.57 -15.78 -11.52
CA ASN A 130 2.84 -16.28 -12.04
C ASN A 130 2.94 -16.09 -13.56
N THR A 131 4.11 -15.67 -14.04
CA THR A 131 4.40 -15.49 -15.47
C THR A 131 5.85 -15.87 -15.79
N THR A 132 6.12 -16.22 -17.03
CA THR A 132 7.47 -16.32 -17.60
C THR A 132 7.71 -15.26 -18.68
N SER A 133 6.74 -14.39 -18.93
CA SER A 133 6.81 -13.33 -19.93
C SER A 133 7.48 -12.09 -19.37
N THR A 134 8.42 -11.51 -20.12
CA THR A 134 9.02 -10.19 -19.85
C THR A 134 8.14 -9.04 -20.34
N SER A 135 7.11 -9.33 -21.14
CA SER A 135 6.23 -8.34 -21.76
C SER A 135 4.75 -8.66 -21.49
N ALA A 136 3.88 -7.65 -21.70
CA ALA A 136 2.42 -7.71 -21.51
C ALA A 136 1.89 -7.72 -20.07
N LEU A 137 2.64 -7.24 -19.08
CA LEU A 137 2.09 -7.00 -17.75
C LEU A 137 1.04 -5.88 -17.80
N THR A 138 -0.13 -6.11 -17.21
CA THR A 138 -1.21 -5.12 -17.20
C THR A 138 -1.23 -4.41 -15.85
N TRP A 139 -0.97 -3.11 -15.86
CA TRP A 139 -0.98 -2.30 -14.65
C TRP A 139 -2.37 -2.28 -14.01
N ALA A 140 -2.40 -2.61 -12.72
CA ALA A 140 -3.54 -2.46 -11.84
C ALA A 140 -3.04 -2.36 -10.39
N VAL A 141 -3.69 -1.50 -9.61
CA VAL A 141 -3.52 -1.51 -8.16
C VAL A 141 -4.02 -2.85 -7.61
N GLY A 142 -3.34 -3.39 -6.60
CA GLY A 142 -3.67 -4.68 -6.02
C GLY A 142 -3.27 -5.89 -6.88
N ARG A 143 -2.40 -5.71 -7.87
CA ARG A 143 -1.89 -6.80 -8.71
C ARG A 143 -0.38 -6.97 -8.56
N VAL A 144 0.03 -8.22 -8.38
CA VAL A 144 1.42 -8.66 -8.32
C VAL A 144 1.69 -9.70 -9.40
N TYR A 145 2.82 -9.57 -10.08
CA TYR A 145 3.34 -10.59 -10.98
C TYR A 145 4.63 -11.16 -10.41
N ILE A 146 4.76 -12.48 -10.46
CA ILE A 146 5.98 -13.20 -10.12
C ILE A 146 6.51 -13.84 -11.40
N GLY A 147 7.67 -13.36 -11.84
CA GLY A 147 8.41 -13.81 -13.00
C GLY A 147 9.38 -14.93 -12.64
N SER A 148 9.15 -16.15 -13.13
CA SER A 148 10.07 -17.28 -12.94
C SER A 148 11.24 -17.18 -13.93
N GLY A 149 12.47 -17.21 -13.45
CA GLY A 149 13.66 -17.08 -14.30
C GLY A 149 13.83 -15.68 -14.90
N LEU A 150 13.15 -14.68 -14.34
CA LEU A 150 13.24 -13.28 -14.72
C LEU A 150 14.02 -12.49 -13.67
N LYS A 151 14.54 -11.34 -14.06
CA LYS A 151 15.20 -10.36 -13.18
C LYS A 151 14.53 -9.00 -13.29
N CYS A 152 14.77 -8.12 -12.33
CA CYS A 152 14.34 -6.73 -12.41
C CYS A 152 15.23 -5.94 -13.37
N SER A 153 14.62 -5.06 -14.17
CA SER A 153 15.30 -4.02 -14.95
C SER A 153 14.54 -2.71 -14.77
N GLY A 154 15.03 -1.89 -13.83
CA GLY A 154 14.27 -0.74 -13.34
C GLY A 154 12.92 -1.21 -12.75
N GLU A 155 11.84 -0.75 -13.35
CA GLU A 155 10.46 -1.03 -12.91
C GLU A 155 9.85 -2.29 -13.56
N GLY A 156 10.55 -2.95 -14.49
CA GLY A 156 10.02 -4.07 -15.27
C GLY A 156 10.78 -5.38 -15.12
N PHE A 157 10.30 -6.40 -15.83
CA PHE A 157 11.02 -7.66 -15.99
C PHE A 157 12.00 -7.60 -17.15
N GLN A 158 13.13 -8.28 -16.98
CA GLN A 158 14.04 -8.68 -18.05
C GLN A 158 14.34 -10.17 -17.96
N THR A 159 14.90 -10.72 -19.03
CA THR A 159 15.31 -12.13 -19.06
C THR A 159 16.44 -12.36 -18.05
N GLY A 160 16.23 -13.28 -17.12
CA GLY A 160 17.27 -13.81 -16.23
C GLY A 160 17.82 -15.13 -16.79
N SER A 161 17.87 -16.16 -15.95
CA SER A 161 18.20 -17.54 -16.37
C SER A 161 17.19 -18.18 -17.35
N GLY A 162 16.10 -17.48 -17.70
CA GLY A 162 15.03 -17.96 -18.58
C GLY A 162 13.99 -18.79 -17.84
N GLY A 163 12.71 -18.64 -18.22
CA GLY A 163 11.54 -19.25 -17.59
C GLY A 163 11.46 -20.77 -17.71
N THR A 164 12.38 -21.46 -17.06
CA THR A 164 12.44 -22.92 -16.97
C THR A 164 11.88 -23.39 -15.63
N THR A 165 11.47 -24.66 -15.56
CA THR A 165 10.94 -25.32 -14.35
C THR A 165 11.96 -25.46 -13.21
N ASN A 166 13.22 -25.09 -13.45
CA ASN A 166 14.31 -25.14 -12.48
C ASN A 166 15.01 -23.78 -12.33
N ALA A 167 14.38 -22.70 -12.77
CA ALA A 167 14.91 -21.36 -12.59
C ALA A 167 15.21 -21.13 -11.10
N LYS A 168 16.41 -20.62 -10.82
CA LYS A 168 16.85 -20.19 -9.49
C LYS A 168 16.73 -18.67 -9.30
N ASP A 169 16.34 -17.98 -10.35
CA ASP A 169 16.09 -16.55 -10.32
C ASP A 169 14.58 -16.33 -10.37
N PHE A 170 14.10 -15.32 -9.65
CA PHE A 170 12.76 -14.81 -9.80
C PHE A 170 12.76 -13.30 -9.64
N ALA A 171 11.78 -12.66 -10.26
CA ALA A 171 11.47 -11.26 -10.04
C ALA A 171 10.00 -11.12 -9.66
N ILE A 172 9.69 -10.12 -8.86
CA ILE A 172 8.33 -9.76 -8.47
C ILE A 172 8.12 -8.31 -8.86
N VAL A 173 7.05 -8.02 -9.58
CA VAL A 173 6.58 -6.63 -9.76
C VAL A 173 5.21 -6.43 -9.14
N ILE A 174 5.02 -5.28 -8.51
CA ILE A 174 3.74 -4.81 -8.00
C ILE A 174 3.44 -3.42 -8.55
N GLY A 175 2.18 -3.20 -8.94
CA GLY A 175 1.73 -1.87 -9.38
C GLY A 175 1.64 -0.90 -8.21
N LEU A 176 2.28 0.27 -8.34
CA LEU A 176 2.12 1.38 -7.38
C LEU A 176 0.90 2.24 -7.76
N GLU A 177 0.57 3.21 -6.92
CA GLU A 177 -0.67 3.99 -7.08
C GLU A 177 -0.71 4.86 -8.34
N ARG A 178 0.44 5.33 -8.82
CA ARG A 178 0.52 6.07 -10.07
C ARG A 178 0.42 5.10 -11.26
N SER A 179 -0.43 5.43 -12.23
CA SER A 179 -0.60 4.62 -13.43
C SER A 179 0.73 4.33 -14.13
N TYR A 180 0.92 3.05 -14.50
CA TYR A 180 2.12 2.53 -15.16
C TYR A 180 3.42 2.65 -14.35
N THR A 181 3.34 2.88 -13.05
CA THR A 181 4.52 2.80 -12.16
C THR A 181 4.52 1.48 -11.41
N TRP A 182 5.71 0.89 -11.32
CA TRP A 182 5.89 -0.42 -10.72
C TRP A 182 7.05 -0.41 -9.74
N PHE A 183 6.98 -1.30 -8.76
CA PHE A 183 8.10 -1.65 -7.92
C PHE A 183 8.53 -3.08 -8.25
N CYS A 184 9.82 -3.28 -8.52
CA CYS A 184 10.39 -4.59 -8.80
C CYS A 184 11.35 -5.01 -7.69
N VAL A 185 11.26 -6.28 -7.27
CA VAL A 185 12.21 -6.94 -6.38
C VAL A 185 12.57 -8.32 -6.93
N ASP A 186 13.84 -8.67 -6.96
CA ASP A 186 14.33 -9.98 -7.37
C ASP A 186 15.26 -10.59 -6.30
N ASN A 187 15.84 -11.75 -6.60
CA ASN A 187 16.75 -12.47 -5.71
C ASN A 187 18.23 -12.45 -6.16
N GLY A 188 18.60 -11.58 -7.11
CA GLY A 188 19.97 -11.38 -7.60
C GLY A 188 20.16 -11.55 -9.10
#